data_AF-A0A6A5AB80-F1
#
_entry.id   AF-A0A6A5AB80-F1
#
_cell.length_a   1.000
_cell.length_b   1.000
_cell.length_c   1.000
_cell.angle_alpha   90.00
_cell.angle_beta   90.00
_cell.angle_gamma   90.00
#
_symmetry.space_group_name_H-M   'P 1'
#
loop_
_entity.id
_entity.type
_entity.pdbx_description
1 polymer ?
#
loop_
_entity_poly.entity_id
_entity_poly.type
_entity_poly.pdbx_seq_one_letter_code
_entity_poly.pdbx_strand_id
1 'polypeptide(L)'
;MVNGAEEVRATFSTAPDARNVVTIHSIPFCTQIHDVHRHIQAALGDDLTITLGGSALPDLFVTKGTLELAFNSFEEAAVVVDRLTTYLDSRPDPKHELPFVGKAKQKYQPTTTKVFVTNPLTKTLRANREKEKADDLQRNTTPTVYLKYDEGVDPDAHRPFEVAWTPVPRRRSRHIS
;
A
#
# COMPACT_ATOMS: atom_id res chain seq x y z
N MET A 1 6.10 -62.12 -5.92
CA MET A 1 5.29 -60.88 -5.93
C MET A 1 6.21 -59.77 -5.46
N VAL A 2 6.50 -58.79 -6.31
CA VAL A 2 7.43 -57.70 -5.98
C VAL A 2 6.69 -56.75 -5.05
N ASN A 3 7.22 -56.54 -3.85
CA ASN A 3 6.68 -55.58 -2.89
C ASN A 3 6.59 -54.21 -3.56
N GLY A 4 5.38 -53.64 -3.59
CA GLY A 4 5.15 -52.30 -4.11
C GLY A 4 6.05 -51.32 -3.37
N ALA A 5 6.85 -50.57 -4.12
CA ALA A 5 7.68 -49.53 -3.56
C ALA A 5 6.77 -48.49 -2.90
N GLU A 6 6.89 -48.32 -1.59
CA GLU A 6 6.26 -47.23 -0.87
C GLU A 6 6.91 -45.92 -1.33
N GLU A 7 6.25 -45.19 -2.21
CA GLU A 7 6.63 -43.82 -2.54
C GLU A 7 6.38 -42.94 -1.32
N VAL A 8 7.45 -42.63 -0.60
CA VAL A 8 7.45 -41.63 0.47
C VAL A 8 7.24 -40.26 -0.16
N ARG A 9 5.98 -39.86 -0.33
CA ARG A 9 5.63 -38.48 -0.65
C ARG A 9 5.98 -37.63 0.55
N ALA A 10 6.65 -36.50 0.32
CA ALA A 10 6.92 -35.52 1.37
C ALA A 10 5.58 -35.07 1.99
N THR A 11 5.27 -35.58 3.18
CA THR A 11 4.22 -35.03 4.03
C THR A 11 4.76 -33.71 4.55
N PHE A 12 4.39 -32.62 3.90
CA PHE A 12 4.68 -31.28 4.44
C PHE A 12 4.17 -31.23 5.88
N SER A 13 5.07 -31.03 6.84
CA SER A 13 4.78 -31.14 8.29
C SER A 13 3.99 -29.95 8.84
N THR A 14 3.68 -28.98 7.99
CA THR A 14 2.94 -27.77 8.35
C THR A 14 1.48 -27.95 8.02
N ALA A 15 0.61 -27.68 9.00
CA ALA A 15 -0.82 -27.57 8.74
C ALA A 15 -1.06 -26.57 7.59
N PRO A 16 -2.05 -26.82 6.72
CA PRO A 16 -2.39 -25.88 5.65
C PRO A 16 -2.67 -24.50 6.25
N ASP A 17 -2.13 -23.45 5.61
CA ASP A 17 -2.31 -22.08 6.07
C ASP A 17 -3.82 -21.77 6.10
N ALA A 18 -4.31 -21.19 7.20
CA ALA A 18 -5.74 -20.96 7.41
C ALA A 18 -6.21 -19.62 6.81
N ARG A 19 -5.37 -18.97 6.00
CA ARG A 19 -5.63 -17.64 5.43
C ARG A 19 -6.61 -17.74 4.28
N ASN A 20 -7.87 -17.49 4.60
CA ASN A 20 -8.94 -17.52 3.62
C ASN A 20 -9.41 -16.12 3.21
N VAL A 21 -8.78 -15.06 3.72
CA VAL A 21 -9.18 -13.68 3.48
C VAL A 21 -8.07 -12.94 2.76
N VAL A 22 -8.41 -12.38 1.60
CA VAL A 22 -7.54 -11.53 0.80
C VAL A 22 -8.04 -10.09 0.91
N THR A 23 -7.14 -9.16 1.16
CA THR A 23 -7.49 -7.75 1.26
C THR A 23 -7.05 -7.00 0.01
N ILE A 24 -7.98 -6.27 -0.58
CA ILE A 24 -7.74 -5.29 -1.62
C ILE A 24 -7.67 -3.93 -0.94
N HIS A 25 -6.61 -3.17 -1.20
CA HIS A 25 -6.37 -1.88 -0.56
C HIS A 25 -5.86 -0.84 -1.57
N SER A 26 -5.63 0.39 -1.10
CA SER A 26 -5.25 1.52 -1.94
C SER A 26 -6.28 1.89 -3.02
N ILE A 27 -7.57 1.57 -2.79
CA ILE A 27 -8.63 1.89 -3.75
C ILE A 27 -8.90 3.41 -3.71
N PRO A 28 -8.93 4.12 -4.86
CA PRO A 28 -9.27 5.53 -4.91
C PRO A 28 -10.62 5.86 -4.27
N PHE A 29 -10.72 7.04 -3.67
CA PHE A 29 -11.94 7.49 -3.00
C PHE A 29 -13.09 7.64 -4.00
N CYS A 30 -14.32 7.31 -3.58
CA CYS A 30 -15.52 7.33 -4.44
C CYS A 30 -15.45 6.42 -5.68
N THR A 31 -14.71 5.33 -5.62
CA THR A 31 -14.82 4.25 -6.59
C THR A 31 -16.06 3.40 -6.33
N GLN A 32 -16.77 3.01 -7.38
CA GLN A 32 -17.94 2.14 -7.28
C GLN A 32 -17.50 0.69 -7.11
N ILE A 33 -18.26 -0.09 -6.35
CA ILE A 33 -17.98 -1.51 -6.16
C ILE A 33 -18.03 -2.26 -7.49
N HIS A 34 -18.91 -1.87 -8.43
CA HIS A 34 -18.98 -2.50 -9.74
C HIS A 34 -17.67 -2.35 -10.54
N ASP A 35 -16.97 -1.22 -10.42
CA ASP A 35 -15.71 -0.98 -11.15
C ASP A 35 -14.61 -1.87 -10.61
N VAL A 36 -14.53 -1.97 -9.28
CA VAL A 36 -13.59 -2.87 -8.60
C VAL A 36 -13.88 -4.31 -9.00
N HIS A 37 -15.16 -4.72 -8.99
CA HIS A 37 -15.60 -6.05 -9.40
C HIS A 37 -15.26 -6.35 -10.87
N ARG A 38 -15.46 -5.39 -11.78
CA ARG A 38 -15.06 -5.50 -13.19
C ARG A 38 -13.56 -5.79 -13.33
N HIS A 39 -12.71 -5.09 -12.59
CA HIS A 39 -11.27 -5.35 -12.63
C HIS A 39 -10.88 -6.70 -12.01
N ILE A 40 -11.57 -7.12 -10.95
CA ILE A 40 -11.38 -8.45 -10.34
C ILE A 40 -11.77 -9.55 -11.35
N GLN A 41 -12.93 -9.43 -11.98
CA GLN A 41 -13.40 -10.42 -12.96
C GLN A 41 -12.49 -10.46 -14.19
N ALA A 42 -12.03 -9.30 -14.66
CA ALA A 42 -11.06 -9.23 -15.76
C ALA A 42 -9.72 -9.91 -15.42
N ALA A 43 -9.28 -9.85 -14.16
CA ALA A 43 -8.07 -10.53 -13.71
C ALA A 43 -8.25 -12.06 -13.58
N LEU A 44 -9.45 -12.49 -13.21
CA LEU A 44 -9.76 -13.90 -12.98
C LEU A 44 -10.12 -14.65 -14.27
N GLY A 45 -10.61 -13.94 -15.28
CA GLY A 45 -11.10 -14.52 -16.53
C GLY A 45 -12.46 -15.20 -16.37
N ASP A 46 -12.83 -16.03 -17.35
CA ASP A 46 -14.12 -16.72 -17.37
C ASP A 46 -14.16 -17.95 -16.44
N ASP A 47 -12.99 -18.41 -15.97
CA ASP A 47 -12.87 -19.63 -15.16
C ASP A 47 -13.37 -19.47 -13.72
N LEU A 48 -13.24 -18.26 -13.16
CA LEU A 48 -13.51 -18.00 -11.75
C LEU A 48 -14.43 -16.78 -11.62
N THR A 49 -15.69 -17.04 -11.27
CA THR A 49 -16.68 -15.98 -11.03
C THR A 49 -16.77 -15.70 -9.54
N ILE A 50 -16.35 -14.50 -9.12
CA ILE A 50 -16.58 -14.05 -7.74
C ILE A 50 -17.94 -13.36 -7.69
N THR A 51 -18.82 -13.87 -6.84
CA THR A 51 -20.10 -13.22 -6.55
C THR A 51 -19.91 -12.17 -5.45
N LEU A 52 -20.47 -10.98 -5.68
CA LEU A 52 -20.57 -9.97 -4.64
C LEU A 52 -21.56 -10.48 -3.57
N GLY A 53 -21.18 -10.45 -2.30
CA GLY A 53 -22.05 -10.88 -1.20
C GLY A 53 -23.35 -10.08 -1.16
N GLY A 54 -24.41 -10.61 -0.54
CA GLY A 54 -25.76 -9.99 -0.56
C GLY A 54 -25.85 -8.58 0.04
N SER A 55 -24.82 -8.10 0.74
CA SER A 55 -24.70 -6.73 1.25
C SER A 55 -23.96 -5.76 0.32
N ALA A 56 -23.30 -6.28 -0.72
CA ALA A 56 -22.57 -5.49 -1.70
C ALA A 56 -23.52 -5.08 -2.82
N LEU A 57 -24.12 -3.90 -2.67
CA LEU A 57 -24.80 -3.25 -3.78
C LEU A 57 -23.75 -2.72 -4.77
N PRO A 58 -23.85 -3.03 -6.07
CA PRO A 58 -22.85 -2.68 -7.08
C PRO A 58 -22.63 -1.15 -7.21
N ASP A 59 -23.67 -0.37 -6.96
CA ASP A 59 -23.65 1.10 -7.06
C ASP A 59 -23.13 1.78 -5.78
N LEU A 60 -22.74 1.01 -4.76
CA LEU A 60 -22.21 1.57 -3.52
C LEU A 60 -20.76 2.01 -3.71
N PHE A 61 -20.39 3.12 -3.09
CA PHE A 61 -19.01 3.62 -3.10
C PHE A 61 -18.15 2.98 -2.00
N VAL A 62 -16.90 2.69 -2.34
CA VAL A 62 -15.89 2.25 -1.37
C VAL A 62 -15.43 3.44 -0.54
N THR A 63 -15.81 3.47 0.74
CA THR A 63 -15.52 4.59 1.66
C THR A 63 -14.18 4.48 2.38
N LYS A 64 -13.71 3.26 2.62
CA LYS A 64 -12.49 2.98 3.42
C LYS A 64 -11.25 2.70 2.59
N GLY A 65 -11.38 2.70 1.25
CA GLY A 65 -10.30 2.34 0.33
C GLY A 65 -9.83 0.88 0.45
N THR A 66 -10.61 0.04 1.13
CA THR A 66 -10.29 -1.38 1.40
C THR A 66 -11.51 -2.26 1.15
N LEU A 67 -11.31 -3.41 0.54
CA LEU A 67 -12.30 -4.45 0.31
C LEU A 67 -11.71 -5.80 0.73
N GLU A 68 -12.52 -6.66 1.35
CA GLU A 68 -12.08 -7.98 1.81
C GLU A 68 -12.80 -9.05 0.98
N LEU A 69 -12.03 -9.98 0.42
CA LEU A 69 -12.52 -11.15 -0.31
C LEU A 69 -12.32 -12.38 0.59
N ALA A 70 -13.43 -13.04 0.93
CA ALA A 70 -13.42 -14.25 1.73
C ALA A 70 -13.61 -15.47 0.84
N PHE A 71 -12.72 -16.46 0.96
CA PHE A 71 -12.73 -17.71 0.21
C PHE A 71 -13.01 -18.89 1.13
N ASN A 72 -13.37 -20.03 0.55
CA ASN A 72 -13.63 -21.26 1.32
C ASN A 72 -12.33 -22.00 1.64
N SER A 73 -11.35 -21.92 0.73
CA SER A 73 -10.05 -22.58 0.85
C SER A 73 -8.88 -21.60 0.64
N PHE A 74 -7.76 -21.89 1.28
CA PHE A 74 -6.49 -21.19 1.04
C PHE A 74 -6.00 -21.36 -0.40
N GLU A 75 -6.20 -22.54 -1.00
CA GLU A 75 -5.77 -22.81 -2.37
C GLU A 75 -6.49 -21.89 -3.38
N GLU A 76 -7.80 -21.70 -3.18
CA GLU A 76 -8.59 -20.74 -3.96
C GLU A 76 -8.08 -19.31 -3.78
N ALA A 77 -7.86 -18.91 -2.52
CA ALA A 77 -7.32 -17.58 -2.20
C ALA A 77 -5.95 -17.36 -2.85
N ALA A 78 -5.07 -18.37 -2.85
CA ALA A 78 -3.73 -18.27 -3.42
C ALA A 78 -3.76 -18.12 -4.94
N VAL A 79 -4.57 -18.92 -5.63
CA VAL A 79 -4.76 -18.81 -7.09
C VAL A 79 -5.32 -17.43 -7.45
N VAL A 80 -6.28 -16.91 -6.67
CA VAL A 80 -6.85 -15.58 -6.89
C VAL A 80 -5.81 -14.48 -6.69
N VAL A 81 -5.00 -14.57 -5.62
CA VAL A 81 -3.92 -13.60 -5.38
C VAL A 81 -2.93 -13.61 -6.53
N ASP A 82 -2.46 -14.77 -6.97
CA ASP A 82 -1.46 -14.88 -8.05
C ASP A 82 -2.00 -14.33 -9.39
N ARG A 83 -3.28 -14.58 -9.70
CA ARG A 83 -3.91 -14.00 -10.89
C ARG A 83 -4.06 -12.47 -10.77
N LEU A 84 -4.50 -11.99 -9.61
CA LEU A 84 -4.64 -10.56 -9.37
C LEU A 84 -3.29 -9.83 -9.41
N THR A 85 -2.23 -10.37 -8.81
CA THR A 85 -0.90 -9.76 -8.86
C THR A 85 -0.37 -9.72 -10.28
N THR A 86 -0.48 -10.83 -11.02
CA THR A 86 -0.08 -10.88 -12.44
C THR A 86 -0.81 -9.83 -13.27
N TYR A 87 -2.12 -9.67 -13.07
CA TYR A 87 -2.93 -8.66 -13.75
C TYR A 87 -2.51 -7.23 -13.37
N LEU A 88 -2.27 -6.97 -12.08
CA LEU A 88 -1.87 -5.65 -11.61
C LEU A 88 -0.44 -5.28 -12.03
N ASP A 89 0.46 -6.26 -12.17
CA ASP A 89 1.84 -6.06 -12.65
C ASP A 89 1.92 -5.75 -14.15
N SER A 90 0.91 -6.16 -14.92
CA SER A 90 0.78 -5.78 -16.34
C SER A 90 0.40 -4.30 -16.56
N ARG A 91 -0.04 -3.60 -15.49
CA ARG A 91 -0.57 -2.23 -15.56
C ARG A 91 0.42 -1.22 -14.98
N PRO A 92 0.52 -0.01 -15.54
CA PRO A 92 1.36 1.04 -14.98
C PRO A 92 0.87 1.45 -13.59
N ASP A 93 1.81 1.59 -12.65
CA ASP A 93 1.53 2.08 -11.31
C ASP A 93 1.43 3.61 -11.32
N PRO A 94 0.28 4.21 -10.97
CA PRO A 94 0.13 5.66 -10.90
C PRO A 94 0.85 6.26 -9.68
N LYS A 95 1.33 5.45 -8.73
CA LYS A 95 1.95 5.94 -7.50
C LYS A 95 3.36 6.44 -7.75
N HIS A 96 3.59 7.69 -7.38
CA HIS A 96 4.93 8.26 -7.32
C HIS A 96 5.30 8.59 -5.88
N GLU A 97 6.31 7.89 -5.37
CA GLU A 97 6.87 8.16 -4.04
C GLU A 97 7.94 9.26 -4.13
N LEU A 98 7.88 10.23 -3.23
CA LEU A 98 8.98 11.19 -3.07
C LEU A 98 9.97 10.62 -2.06
N PRO A 99 11.27 10.55 -2.39
CA PRO A 99 12.27 10.02 -1.47
C PRO A 99 12.28 10.87 -0.19
N PHE A 100 12.22 10.19 0.96
CA PHE A 100 12.35 10.85 2.26
C PHE A 100 13.74 11.46 2.39
N VAL A 101 13.84 12.77 2.21
CA VAL A 101 15.07 13.50 2.49
C VAL A 101 15.15 13.64 4.02
N GLY A 102 15.97 12.81 4.65
CA GLY A 102 16.30 12.97 6.06
C GLY A 102 16.96 14.32 6.32
N LYS A 103 16.74 14.90 7.50
CA LYS A 103 17.51 16.07 7.92
C LYS A 103 18.99 15.68 7.98
N ALA A 104 19.86 16.49 7.36
CA ALA A 104 21.30 16.32 7.56
C ALA A 104 21.57 16.51 9.06
N LYS A 105 22.03 15.45 9.74
CA LYS A 105 22.39 15.56 11.15
C LYS A 105 23.49 16.61 11.26
N GLN A 106 23.17 17.74 11.91
CA GLN A 106 24.17 18.75 12.22
C GLN A 106 25.23 18.07 13.10
N LYS A 107 26.46 17.92 12.59
CA LYS A 107 27.55 17.32 13.36
C LYS A 107 27.78 18.23 14.57
N TYR A 108 27.33 17.78 15.74
CA TYR A 108 27.57 18.48 16.99
C TYR A 108 29.08 18.53 17.25
N GLN A 109 29.70 19.69 17.04
CA GLN A 109 31.05 19.93 17.49
C GLN A 109 30.95 20.55 18.89
N PRO A 110 31.44 19.87 19.95
CA PRO A 110 31.42 20.44 21.30
C PRO A 110 32.30 21.70 21.30
N THR A 111 31.69 22.87 21.46
CA THR A 111 32.43 24.12 21.64
C THR A 111 32.93 24.16 23.09
N THR A 112 34.21 23.91 23.30
CA THR A 112 34.82 23.77 24.64
C THR A 112 35.08 25.11 25.34
N THR A 113 34.62 26.24 24.80
CA THR A 113 34.93 27.56 25.36
C THR A 113 33.68 28.45 25.36
N LYS A 114 33.22 28.85 26.55
CA LYS A 114 32.12 29.81 26.72
C LYS A 114 32.63 31.22 26.42
N VAL A 115 32.67 31.58 25.14
CA VAL A 115 32.91 32.97 24.72
C VAL A 115 31.56 33.68 24.70
N PHE A 116 31.37 34.65 25.61
CA PHE A 116 30.20 35.53 25.58
C PHE A 116 30.39 36.56 24.46
N VAL A 117 30.07 36.15 23.23
CA VAL A 117 30.06 37.07 22.10
C VAL A 117 28.69 37.74 22.04
N THR A 118 28.64 39.04 22.34
CA THR A 118 27.52 39.93 22.00
C THR A 118 27.52 40.13 20.48
N ASN A 119 27.17 39.09 19.72
CA ASN A 119 27.46 39.03 18.29
C ASN A 119 26.26 39.43 17.40
N PRO A 120 26.43 40.33 16.40
CA PRO A 120 25.44 40.61 15.34
C PRO A 120 25.04 39.41 14.46
N LEU A 121 25.64 38.23 14.67
CA LEU A 121 25.31 36.94 14.06
C LEU A 121 23.90 36.40 14.37
N THR A 122 23.10 37.08 15.19
CA THR A 122 21.70 36.70 15.48
C THR A 122 20.80 36.81 14.25
N LYS A 123 21.05 37.76 13.34
CA LYS A 123 20.20 37.95 12.15
C LYS A 123 20.41 36.83 11.12
N THR A 124 21.66 36.42 10.88
CA THR A 124 21.98 35.31 9.96
C THR A 124 21.57 33.96 10.53
N LEU A 125 21.74 33.74 11.85
CA LEU A 125 21.23 32.54 12.51
C LEU A 125 19.70 32.47 12.53
N ARG A 126 19.00 33.60 12.72
CA ARG A 126 17.53 33.65 12.61
C ARG A 126 17.07 33.37 11.17
N ALA A 127 17.70 33.98 10.17
CA ALA A 127 17.39 33.73 8.76
C ALA A 127 17.59 32.25 8.38
N ASN A 128 18.67 31.62 8.84
CA ASN A 128 18.91 30.19 8.62
C ASN A 128 17.86 29.31 9.30
N ARG A 129 17.43 29.68 10.52
CA ARG A 129 16.39 28.97 11.27
C ARG A 129 15.00 29.14 10.66
N GLU A 130 14.69 30.31 10.11
CA GLU A 130 13.45 30.57 9.37
C GLU A 130 13.43 29.80 8.05
N LYS A 131 14.56 29.75 7.34
CA LYS A 131 14.70 28.93 6.14
C LYS A 131 14.53 27.43 6.44
N GLU A 132 15.17 26.94 7.50
CA GLU A 132 15.00 25.55 7.95
C GLU A 132 13.55 25.23 8.32
N LYS A 133 12.86 26.15 9.03
CA LYS A 133 11.43 26.00 9.32
C LYS A 133 10.56 26.00 8.07
N ALA A 134 10.88 26.83 7.07
CA ALA A 134 10.14 26.88 5.81
C ALA A 134 10.35 25.60 4.98
N ASP A 135 11.59 25.10 4.92
CA ASP A 135 11.93 23.84 4.25
C ASP A 135 11.26 22.64 4.96
N ASP A 136 11.23 22.63 6.29
CA ASP A 136 10.52 21.63 7.08
C ASP A 136 9.00 21.69 6.85
N LEU A 137 8.42 22.89 6.79
CA LEU A 137 7.00 23.09 6.50
C LEU A 137 6.67 22.57 5.10
N GLN A 138 7.50 22.88 4.09
CA GLN A 138 7.34 22.35 2.75
C GLN A 138 7.41 20.82 2.72
N ARG A 139 8.41 20.21 3.38
CA ARG A 139 8.53 18.74 3.48
C ARG A 139 7.31 18.09 4.14
N ASN A 140 6.77 18.72 5.19
CA ASN A 140 5.58 18.20 5.88
C ASN A 140 4.28 18.41 5.09
N THR A 141 4.24 19.39 4.19
CA THR A 141 3.05 19.72 3.38
C THR A 141 2.98 18.87 2.13
N THR A 142 4.11 18.48 1.54
CA THR A 142 4.13 17.53 0.42
C THR A 142 3.76 16.12 0.89
N PRO A 143 2.69 15.50 0.34
CA PRO A 143 2.37 14.12 0.64
C PRO A 143 3.53 13.22 0.18
N THR A 144 3.86 12.21 1.00
CA THR A 144 4.94 11.24 0.71
C THR A 144 4.70 10.47 -0.59
N VAL A 145 3.44 10.35 -1.01
CA VAL A 145 3.00 9.68 -2.23
C VAL A 145 1.98 10.57 -2.93
N TYR A 146 2.13 10.75 -4.24
CA TYR A 146 1.11 11.39 -5.09
C TYR A 146 0.80 10.48 -6.29
N LEU A 147 -0.41 10.61 -6.83
CA LEU A 147 -0.85 9.87 -8.01
C LEU A 147 -0.54 10.70 -9.26
N LYS A 148 0.20 10.12 -10.20
CA LYS A 148 0.50 10.71 -11.50
C LYS A 148 -0.04 9.78 -12.59
N TYR A 149 -1.00 10.30 -13.36
CA TYR A 149 -1.55 9.61 -14.52
C TYR A 149 -0.87 10.16 -15.77
N ASP A 150 -0.39 9.28 -16.63
CA ASP A 150 0.28 9.70 -17.86
C ASP A 150 -0.72 10.31 -18.85
N GLU A 151 -0.36 11.47 -19.42
CA GLU A 151 -1.20 12.18 -20.39
C GLU A 151 -1.36 11.34 -21.67
N GLY A 152 -2.59 10.96 -22.00
CA GLY A 152 -2.93 10.15 -23.18
C GLY A 152 -3.10 8.65 -22.92
N VAL A 153 -2.88 8.19 -21.69
CA VAL A 153 -3.24 6.82 -21.27
C VAL A 153 -4.62 6.86 -20.62
N ASP A 154 -5.47 5.89 -20.96
CA ASP A 154 -6.78 5.75 -20.33
C ASP A 154 -6.61 5.64 -18.80
N PRO A 155 -7.29 6.46 -17.98
CA PRO A 155 -7.25 6.31 -16.53
C PRO A 155 -7.56 4.88 -16.07
N ASP A 156 -8.41 4.16 -16.81
CA ASP A 156 -8.75 2.76 -16.52
C ASP A 156 -7.64 1.75 -16.88
N ALA A 157 -6.58 2.17 -17.56
CA ALA A 157 -5.42 1.32 -17.86
C ALA A 157 -4.43 1.24 -16.70
N HIS A 158 -4.44 2.22 -15.78
CA HIS A 158 -3.56 2.22 -14.63
C HIS A 158 -3.98 1.16 -13.61
N ARG A 159 -3.07 0.85 -12.68
CA ARG A 159 -3.34 -0.05 -11.56
C ARG A 159 -4.43 0.54 -10.66
N PRO A 160 -5.61 -0.09 -10.53
CA PRO A 160 -6.75 0.48 -9.80
C PRO A 160 -6.65 0.28 -8.28
N PHE A 161 -5.92 -0.75 -7.83
CA PHE A 161 -5.78 -1.11 -6.41
C PHE A 161 -4.56 -2.01 -6.20
N GLU A 162 -4.29 -2.36 -4.94
CA GLU A 162 -3.27 -3.35 -4.55
C GLU A 162 -3.90 -4.52 -3.79
N VAL A 163 -3.17 -5.63 -3.73
CA VAL A 163 -3.61 -6.87 -3.08
C VAL A 163 -2.62 -7.27 -2.00
N ALA A 164 -3.13 -7.65 -0.83
CA ALA A 164 -2.35 -8.15 0.28
C ALA A 164 -3.05 -9.29 1.01
N TRP A 165 -2.25 -10.27 1.46
CA TRP A 165 -2.69 -11.35 2.34
C TRP A 165 -3.02 -10.90 3.76
N THR A 166 -2.46 -9.77 4.20
CA THR A 166 -2.63 -9.29 5.57
C THR A 166 -3.62 -8.14 5.61
N PRO A 167 -4.57 -8.17 6.56
CA PRO A 167 -5.45 -7.03 6.78
C PRO A 167 -4.60 -5.78 7.07
N VAL A 168 -4.79 -4.75 6.25
CA VAL A 168 -4.04 -3.50 6.39
C VAL A 168 -4.29 -2.94 7.79
N PRO A 169 -3.24 -2.64 8.58
CA PRO A 169 -3.43 -2.14 9.93
C PRO A 169 -4.24 -0.85 9.89
N ARG A 170 -5.40 -0.84 10.57
CA ARG A 170 -6.21 0.37 10.70
C ARG A 170 -5.33 1.46 11.30
N ARG A 171 -5.25 2.63 10.63
CA ARG A 171 -4.60 3.80 11.22
C ARG A 171 -5.25 4.05 12.58
N ARG A 172 -4.51 3.83 13.66
CA ARG A 172 -4.97 4.22 15.00
C ARG A 172 -5.11 5.73 14.97
N SER A 173 -6.34 6.22 15.07
CA SER A 173 -6.60 7.62 15.37
C SER A 173 -5.81 7.98 16.62
N ARG A 174 -4.86 8.91 16.50
CA ARG A 174 -4.13 9.48 17.64
C ARG A 174 -5.03 10.33 18.55
N HIS A 175 -6.33 10.44 18.24
CA HIS A 175 -7.29 11.33 18.90
C HIS A 175 -8.36 10.61 19.71
N ILE A 176 -8.21 9.30 19.98
CA ILE A 176 -9.06 8.58 20.93
C ILE A 176 -8.13 8.04 22.02
N SER A 177 -7.97 8.84 23.07
CA SER A 177 -7.43 8.46 24.37
C SER A 177 -8.27 9.11 25.45
#